data_AF-A0AAW5CNF0-F1
#
_entry.id   AF-A0AAW5CNF0-F1
#
_cell.length_a   1.000
_cell.length_b   1.000
_cell.length_c   1.000
_cell.angle_alpha   90.00
_cell.angle_beta   90.00
_cell.angle_gamma   90.00
#
_symmetry.space_group_name_H-M   'P 1'
#
loop_
_entity.id
_entity.type
_entity.pdbx_description
1 polymer ?
#
loop_
_entity_poly.entity_id
_entity_poly.type
_entity_poly.pdbx_seq_one_letter_code
_entity_poly.pdbx_strand_id
1 'polypeptide(L)' 'NDVVLYYPTLEKKTGKRGHPKWFDGKIDFANLDLTRCKEYEVNKGKLYGLRVYVKALKRYVSLAVRYPMDGRTD' A
#
# COMPACT_ATOMS: atom_id res chain seq x y z
N ASN A 1 -16.70 7.04 8.53
CA ASN A 1 -16.12 5.68 8.58
C ASN A 1 -14.97 5.65 7.59
N ASP A 2 -13.79 6.10 8.01
CA ASP A 2 -12.63 6.15 7.15
C ASP A 2 -12.08 4.75 6.91
N VAL A 3 -11.90 4.37 5.64
CA VAL A 3 -11.31 3.08 5.32
C VAL A 3 -9.83 3.14 5.68
N VAL A 4 -9.41 2.32 6.64
CA VAL A 4 -8.01 2.23 7.04
C VAL A 4 -7.36 1.07 6.32
N LEU A 5 -6.40 1.40 5.45
CA LEU A 5 -5.57 0.45 4.74
C LEU A 5 -4.23 0.30 5.46
N TYR A 6 -3.73 -0.93 5.51
CA TYR A 6 -2.47 -1.26 6.16
C TYR A 6 -1.48 -1.88 5.19
N TYR A 7 -0.21 -1.51 5.35
CA TYR A 7 0.89 -2.24 4.74
C TYR A 7 1.04 -3.61 5.42
N PRO A 8 1.10 -4.71 4.65
CA PRO A 8 1.44 -6.01 5.21
C PRO A 8 2.85 -5.97 5.82
N THR A 9 3.06 -6.76 6.88
CA THR A 9 4.40 -6.94 7.43
C THR A 9 5.34 -7.55 6.37
N LEU A 10 6.56 -7.01 6.27
CA LEU A 10 7.65 -7.65 5.52
C LEU A 10 8.44 -8.64 6.40
N GLU A 11 8.18 -8.66 7.71
CA GLU A 11 8.85 -9.57 8.62
C GLU A 11 8.46 -11.01 8.30
N LYS A 12 9.48 -11.87 8.12
CA LYS A 12 9.26 -13.31 8.08
C LYS A 12 8.68 -13.71 9.43
N LYS A 13 7.58 -14.47 9.41
CA LYS A 13 7.01 -15.09 10.61
C LYS A 13 8.08 -15.92 11.27
N THR A 14 8.74 -15.34 12.26
CA THR A 14 9.63 -16.07 13.15
C THR A 14 8.67 -16.92 13.98
N GLY A 15 8.85 -18.24 13.98
CA GLY A 15 8.01 -19.19 14.74
C GLY A 15 8.06 -19.02 16.27
N LYS A 16 8.48 -17.84 16.74
CA LYS A 16 8.52 -17.44 18.14
C LYS A 16 7.09 -17.30 18.66
N ARG A 17 6.86 -17.88 19.83
CA ARG A 17 5.59 -17.85 20.55
C ARG A 17 5.37 -16.42 21.07
N GLY A 18 4.46 -15.67 20.44
CA GLY A 18 4.16 -14.27 20.75
C GLY A 18 3.05 -13.73 19.82
N HIS A 19 2.75 -12.43 19.90
CA HIS A 19 1.83 -11.78 18.96
C HIS A 19 2.62 -11.33 17.71
N PRO A 20 2.57 -12.06 16.59
CA PRO A 20 3.28 -11.65 15.38
C PRO A 20 2.74 -10.32 14.88
N LYS A 21 3.64 -9.41 14.49
CA LYS A 21 3.27 -8.14 13.87
C LYS A 21 2.70 -8.43 12.49
N TRP A 22 1.40 -8.21 12.30
CA TRP A 22 0.73 -8.49 11.02
C TRP A 22 0.89 -7.37 9.99
N PHE A 23 1.06 -6.13 10.46
CA PHE A 23 1.06 -4.92 9.64
C PHE A 23 2.14 -3.92 10.08
N ASP A 24 2.75 -3.23 9.13
CA ASP A 24 3.85 -2.30 9.41
C ASP A 24 3.42 -0.85 9.65
N GLY A 25 2.23 -0.48 9.17
CA GLY A 25 1.71 0.88 9.30
C GLY A 25 0.45 1.10 8.48
N LYS A 26 -0.21 2.22 8.73
CA LYS A 26 -1.32 2.72 7.90
C LYS A 26 -0.74 3.27 6.59
N ILE A 27 -1.45 3.07 5.50
CA ILE A 27 -1.09 3.66 4.21
C ILE A 27 -1.45 5.14 4.22
N ASP A 28 -0.46 5.97 3.89
CA ASP A 28 -0.64 7.38 3.61
C ASP A 28 -0.64 7.59 2.10
N PHE A 29 -1.73 8.12 1.55
CA PHE A 29 -1.84 8.32 0.10
C PHE A 29 -1.07 9.57 -0.38
N ALA A 30 -0.84 10.53 0.52
CA ALA A 30 -0.05 11.72 0.23
C ALA A 30 1.45 11.37 0.14
N ASN A 31 1.94 10.52 1.05
CA ASN A 31 3.31 10.05 1.11
C ASN A 31 3.35 8.52 0.94
N LEU A 32 2.91 8.04 -0.22
CA LEU A 32 2.86 6.61 -0.51
C LEU A 32 4.28 6.03 -0.54
N ASP A 33 4.53 4.99 0.25
CA ASP A 33 5.79 4.26 0.22
C ASP A 33 5.94 3.47 -1.09
N LEU A 34 6.67 4.06 -2.04
CA LEU A 34 6.88 3.47 -3.37
C LEU A 34 7.78 2.23 -3.34
N THR A 35 8.58 2.03 -2.29
CA THR A 35 9.48 0.86 -2.16
C THR A 35 8.70 -0.46 -2.02
N ARG A 36 7.47 -0.37 -1.48
CA ARG A 36 6.53 -1.49 -1.33
C ARG A 36 5.58 -1.64 -2.52
N CYS A 37 5.69 -0.75 -3.51
CA CYS A 37 4.85 -0.75 -4.69
C CYS A 37 5.57 -1.39 -5.88
N LYS A 38 4.80 -2.02 -6.77
CA LYS A 38 5.25 -2.40 -8.09
C LYS A 38 4.90 -1.26 -9.06
N GLU A 39 5.91 -0.63 -9.63
CA GLU A 39 5.75 0.41 -10.64
C GLU A 39 5.39 -0.24 -11.99
N TYR A 40 4.43 0.36 -12.67
CA TYR A 40 4.01 0.03 -14.02
C TYR A 40 4.03 1.31 -14.84
N GLU A 41 4.82 1.30 -15.92
CA GLU A 41 4.84 2.40 -16.88
C GLU A 41 3.53 2.37 -17.69
N VAL A 42 2.86 3.53 -17.76
CA VAL A 42 1.64 3.71 -18.55
C VAL A 42 1.82 4.94 -19.44
N ASN A 43 1.22 4.94 -20.63
CA ASN A 43 1.40 5.97 -21.67
C ASN A 43 1.30 7.43 -21.19
N LYS A 44 0.58 7.70 -20.09
CA LYS A 44 0.45 9.03 -19.48
C LYS A 44 0.58 8.93 -17.96
N GLY A 45 1.76 8.59 -17.48
CA GLY A 45 2.15 8.67 -16.07
C GLY A 45 2.65 7.37 -15.47
N LYS A 46 2.62 7.29 -14.14
CA LYS A 46 3.05 6.11 -13.39
C LYS A 46 1.88 5.48 -12.67
N LEU A 47 1.79 4.16 -12.76
CA LEU A 47 0.81 3.36 -12.03
C LEU A 47 1.54 2.51 -10.99
N TYR A 48 1.16 2.65 -9.73
CA TYR A 48 1.72 1.89 -8.62
C TYR A 48 0.70 0.86 -8.15
N GLY A 49 1.07 -0.42 -8.27
CA GLY A 49 0.30 -1.53 -7.72
C GLY A 49 0.87 -1.96 -6.37
N LEU A 50 0.03 -2.09 -5.35
CA LEU A 50 0.43 -2.65 -4.06
C LEU A 50 -0.67 -3.52 -3.45
N ARG A 51 -0.26 -4.54 -2.69
CA ARG A 51 -1.18 -5.40 -1.96
C ARG A 51 -1.33 -4.88 -0.54
N VAL A 52 -2.56 -4.62 -0.13
CA VAL A 52 -2.86 -3.94 1.14
C VAL A 52 -3.88 -4.75 1.93
N TYR A 53 -3.88 -4.59 3.25
CA TYR A 53 -4.91 -5.20 4.10
C TYR A 53 -5.95 -4.15 4.49
N VAL A 54 -7.23 -4.47 4.23
CA VAL A 54 -8.35 -3.61 4.59
C VAL A 54 -8.93 -4.10 5.90
N LYS A 55 -8.81 -3.30 6.98
CA LYS A 55 -9.31 -3.70 8.31
C LYS A 55 -10.82 -3.86 8.34
N ALA A 56 -11.55 -3.03 7.61
CA ALA A 56 -13.01 -3.10 7.52
C ALA A 56 -13.49 -4.41 6.85
N LEU A 57 -12.79 -4.87 5.81
CA LEU A 57 -13.14 -6.08 5.07
C LEU A 57 -12.47 -7.35 5.63
N LYS A 58 -11.50 -7.18 6.55
CA LYS A 58 -10.62 -8.23 7.06
C LYS A 58 -9.93 -9.05 5.96
N ARG A 59 -9.65 -8.44 4.81
CA ARG A 59 -9.13 -9.11 3.61
C ARG A 59 -8.01 -8.30 2.96
N TYR A 60 -7.16 -9.01 2.22
CA TYR A 60 -6.19 -8.40 1.34
C TYR A 60 -6.85 -7.99 0.03
N VAL A 61 -6.54 -6.79 -0.43
CA VAL A 61 -6.97 -6.29 -1.74
C VAL A 61 -5.75 -5.79 -2.51
N SER A 62 -5.84 -5.82 -3.83
CA SER A 62 -4.87 -5.17 -4.69
C SER A 62 -5.33 -3.73 -4.92
N LEU A 63 -4.46 -2.78 -4.63
CA LEU A 63 -4.68 -1.36 -4.85
C LEU A 63 -3.84 -0.90 -6.03
N ALA A 64 -4.42 -0.08 -6.89
CA ALA A 64 -3.73 0.58 -7.99
C ALA A 64 -3.85 2.10 -7.83
N VAL A 65 -2.72 2.78 -7.66
CA VAL A 65 -2.64 4.23 -7.48
C VAL A 65 -1.98 4.83 -8.71
N ARG A 66 -2.66 5.74 -9.40
CA ARG A 66 -2.12 6.42 -10.58
C ARG A 66 -1.78 7.86 -10.22
N TYR A 67 -0.52 8.25 -10.44
CA TYR A 67 -0.14 9.66 -10.39
C TYR A 67 -0.16 10.22 -11.81
N PRO A 68 -0.99 11.22 -12.11
CA PRO A 68 -0.90 11.94 -13.38
C PRO A 68 0.46 12.66 -13.43
N MET A 69 1.12 12.64 -14.58
CA MET A 69 2.39 13.36 -14.77
C MET A 69 2.21 14.87 -15.01
N ASP A 70 1.00 15.41 -14.83
CA ASP A 70 0.73 16.81 -15.07
C ASP A 70 1.13 17.62 -13.84
N GLY A 71 2.37 18.11 -13.84
CA GLY A 71 2.87 19.13 -12.92
C GLY A 71 2.23 20.51 -13.17
N ARG A 72 0.93 20.57 -13.49
CA ARG A 72 0.15 21.80 -13.46
C ARG A 72 -0.50 21.91 -12.09
N THR A 73 0.27 22.48 -11.18
CA THR A 73 -0.29 23.44 -10.23
C THR A 73 -0.79 24.61 -11.08
N ASP A 74 -2.11 24.77 -11.21
CA ASP A 74 -2.70 26.09 -11.44
C ASP A 74 -2.72 26.83 -10.10
#